data_AF-A0A0U3AFA3-F1
#
_entry.id   AF-A0A0U3AFA3-F1
#
_cell.length_a   1.000
_cell.length_b   1.000
_cell.length_c   1.000
_cell.angle_alpha   90.00
_cell.angle_beta   90.00
_cell.angle_gamma   90.00
#
_symmetry.space_group_name_H-M   'P 1'
#
loop_
_entity.id
_entity.type
_entity.pdbx_description
1 polymer ?
#
loop_
_entity_poly.entity_id
_entity_poly.type
_entity_poly.pdbx_seq_one_letter_code
_entity_poly.pdbx_strand_id
1 'polypeptide(L)'
;VAAMLLADESIARGASIDVERVLRMAALHDWAEARVGDMPRTATEYFGSEARKRAERAAFKDIVSGVKANGIREAYGTLHEDYEDRASPEARLVKAADVIDLLVQALAFERAGVRGLDEFWEGAAERNPGLDGITGAVVDEALQQLVEERRRVMNGR
;
A
#
# COMPACT_ATOMS: atom_id res chain seq x y z
N VAL A 1 -7.49 -4.39 4.88
CA VAL A 1 -8.71 -5.09 4.37
C VAL A 1 -8.82 -4.94 2.86
N ALA A 2 -8.49 -3.76 2.31
CA ALA A 2 -8.48 -3.51 0.87
C ALA A 2 -7.68 -4.55 0.07
N ALA A 3 -6.49 -4.96 0.55
CA ALA A 3 -5.65 -5.94 -0.16
C ALA A 3 -6.37 -7.28 -0.43
N MET A 4 -7.08 -7.81 0.57
CA MET A 4 -7.87 -9.04 0.43
C MET A 4 -9.03 -8.85 -0.54
N LEU A 5 -9.78 -7.74 -0.38
CA LEU A 5 -10.92 -7.41 -1.25
C LEU A 5 -10.50 -7.29 -2.72
N LEU A 6 -9.41 -6.58 -2.99
CA LEU A 6 -8.89 -6.38 -4.36
C LEU A 6 -8.38 -7.70 -4.96
N ALA A 7 -7.74 -8.56 -4.14
CA ALA A 7 -7.30 -9.89 -4.58
C ALA A 7 -8.51 -10.76 -4.95
N ASP A 8 -9.51 -10.86 -4.07
CA ASP A 8 -10.72 -11.65 -4.28
C ASP A 8 -11.50 -11.18 -5.51
N GLU A 9 -11.68 -9.86 -5.68
CA GLU A 9 -12.33 -9.27 -6.85
C GLU A 9 -11.56 -9.55 -8.14
N SER A 10 -10.23 -9.45 -8.11
CA SER A 10 -9.39 -9.77 -9.26
C SER A 10 -9.52 -11.24 -9.66
N ILE A 11 -9.50 -12.15 -8.68
CA ILE A 11 -9.66 -13.60 -8.90
C ILE A 11 -11.05 -13.92 -9.44
N ALA A 12 -12.10 -13.31 -8.90
CA ALA A 12 -13.47 -13.48 -9.38
C ALA A 12 -13.64 -13.05 -10.84
N ARG A 13 -12.84 -12.07 -11.30
CA ARG A 13 -12.80 -11.61 -12.69
C ARG A 13 -11.83 -12.40 -13.58
N GLY A 14 -11.16 -13.43 -13.05
CA GLY A 14 -10.30 -14.34 -13.81
C GLY A 14 -8.80 -14.01 -13.76
N ALA A 15 -8.34 -13.13 -12.87
CA ALA A 15 -6.92 -12.93 -12.63
C ALA A 15 -6.33 -14.09 -11.80
N SER A 16 -5.03 -14.34 -11.97
CA SER A 16 -4.28 -15.25 -11.10
C SER A 16 -3.47 -14.42 -10.11
N ILE A 17 -3.87 -14.44 -8.84
CA ILE A 17 -3.21 -13.73 -7.74
C ILE A 17 -3.01 -14.71 -6.58
N ASP A 18 -1.81 -14.74 -6.01
CA ASP A 18 -1.54 -15.51 -4.78
C ASP A 18 -2.03 -14.75 -3.55
N VAL A 19 -3.23 -15.09 -3.06
CA VAL A 19 -3.84 -14.45 -1.89
C VAL A 19 -3.01 -14.66 -0.62
N GLU A 20 -2.37 -15.82 -0.45
CA GLU A 20 -1.52 -16.06 0.73
C GLU A 20 -0.34 -15.10 0.72
N ARG A 21 0.31 -14.94 -0.44
CA ARG A 21 1.41 -13.98 -0.62
C ARG A 21 0.94 -12.54 -0.37
N VAL A 22 -0.21 -12.13 -0.93
CA VAL A 22 -0.80 -10.80 -0.72
C VAL A 22 -1.01 -10.53 0.77
N LEU A 23 -1.65 -11.45 1.49
CA LEU A 23 -1.99 -11.26 2.90
C LEU A 23 -0.74 -11.25 3.78
N ARG A 24 0.24 -12.12 3.52
CA ARG A 24 1.52 -12.12 4.24
C ARG A 24 2.26 -10.80 4.01
N MET A 25 2.30 -10.32 2.78
CA MET A 25 2.99 -9.07 2.45
C MET A 25 2.28 -7.86 3.05
N ALA A 26 0.96 -7.78 2.95
CA ALA A 26 0.17 -6.72 3.58
C ALA A 26 0.35 -6.67 5.10
N ALA A 27 0.50 -7.83 5.77
CA ALA A 27 0.78 -7.88 7.21
C ALA A 27 2.20 -7.41 7.58
N LEU A 28 3.16 -7.48 6.65
CA LEU A 28 4.58 -7.24 6.92
C LEU A 28 5.09 -5.88 6.41
N HIS A 29 4.38 -5.24 5.47
CA HIS A 29 4.92 -4.12 4.70
C HIS A 29 5.36 -2.92 5.56
N ASP A 30 4.57 -2.54 6.56
CA ASP A 30 4.90 -1.44 7.49
C ASP A 30 5.65 -1.90 8.74
N TRP A 31 6.09 -3.17 8.81
CA TRP A 31 6.66 -3.67 10.07
C TRP A 31 7.93 -2.93 10.49
N ALA A 32 8.69 -2.40 9.52
CA ALA A 32 9.85 -1.56 9.78
C ALA A 32 9.52 -0.31 10.62
N GLU A 33 8.32 0.26 10.47
CA GLU A 33 7.86 1.46 11.17
C GLU A 33 7.79 1.28 12.69
N ALA A 34 7.72 0.02 13.18
CA ALA A 34 7.83 -0.28 14.60
C ALA A 34 9.18 0.15 15.21
N ARG A 35 10.22 0.36 14.38
CA ARG A 35 11.54 0.86 14.83
C ARG A 35 11.87 2.24 14.29
N VAL A 36 11.47 2.58 13.07
CA VAL A 36 11.81 3.88 12.45
C VAL A 36 10.72 4.95 12.63
N GLY A 37 9.53 4.56 13.09
CA GLY A 37 8.32 5.37 13.06
C GLY A 37 7.73 5.48 11.65
N ASP A 38 6.48 5.92 11.56
CA ASP A 38 5.86 6.31 10.29
C ASP A 38 6.53 7.62 9.81
N MET A 39 7.41 7.50 8.82
CA MET A 39 8.12 8.65 8.27
C MET A 39 7.22 9.36 7.25
N PRO A 40 6.80 10.61 7.53
CA PRO A 40 5.93 11.33 6.61
C PRO A 40 6.63 11.55 5.27
N ARG A 41 5.85 11.67 4.19
CA ARG A 41 6.39 11.91 2.84
C ARG A 41 7.38 13.09 2.82
N THR A 42 7.09 14.15 3.56
CA THR A 42 7.94 15.35 3.71
C THR A 42 9.34 15.04 4.24
N ALA A 43 9.51 14.00 5.08
CA ALA A 43 10.83 13.57 5.54
C ALA A 43 11.74 13.16 4.37
N THR A 44 11.15 12.64 3.29
CA THR A 44 11.90 12.26 2.08
C THR A 44 12.57 13.46 1.40
N GLU A 45 12.00 14.66 1.53
CA GLU A 45 12.60 15.89 0.97
C GLU A 45 13.88 16.30 1.72
N TYR A 46 14.00 15.93 2.99
CA TYR A 46 15.14 16.26 3.84
C TYR A 46 16.21 15.16 3.86
N PHE A 47 15.79 13.89 3.90
CA PHE A 47 16.71 12.76 4.04
C PHE A 47 17.01 12.05 2.72
N GLY A 48 16.18 12.24 1.70
CA GLY A 48 16.24 11.54 0.42
C GLY A 48 15.64 10.12 0.49
N SER A 49 15.08 9.67 -0.63
CA SER A 49 14.42 8.36 -0.75
C SER A 49 15.35 7.20 -0.42
N GLU A 50 16.62 7.29 -0.80
CA GLU A 50 17.59 6.21 -0.59
C GLU A 50 17.98 6.05 0.88
N ALA A 51 18.05 7.14 1.64
CA ALA A 51 18.33 7.04 3.08
C ALA A 51 17.16 6.42 3.82
N ARG A 52 15.93 6.82 3.46
CA ARG A 52 14.68 6.24 3.98
C ARG A 52 14.63 4.73 3.73
N LYS A 53 14.74 4.30 2.47
CA LYS A 53 14.72 2.87 2.10
C LYS A 53 15.79 2.05 2.82
N ARG A 54 17.00 2.60 2.97
CA ARG A 54 18.07 1.93 3.73
C ARG A 54 17.71 1.75 5.20
N ALA A 55 17.11 2.78 5.82
CA ALA A 55 16.67 2.71 7.21
C ALA A 55 15.56 1.67 7.41
N GLU A 56 14.53 1.69 6.55
CA GLU A 56 13.41 0.73 6.60
C GLU A 56 13.91 -0.71 6.40
N ARG A 57 14.77 -0.95 5.40
CA ARG A 57 15.38 -2.28 5.18
C ARG A 57 16.24 -2.75 6.34
N ALA A 58 17.00 -1.84 6.98
CA ALA A 58 17.81 -2.18 8.14
C ALA A 58 16.93 -2.53 9.35
N ALA A 59 15.88 -1.75 9.59
CA ALA A 59 14.91 -1.99 10.65
C ALA A 59 14.17 -3.30 10.47
N PHE A 60 13.69 -3.61 9.26
CA PHE A 60 13.04 -4.88 8.98
C PHE A 60 13.99 -6.06 9.23
N LYS A 61 15.25 -5.97 8.77
CA LYS A 61 16.28 -7.00 9.00
C LYS A 61 16.57 -7.21 10.49
N ASP A 62 16.58 -6.15 11.28
CA ASP A 62 16.72 -6.22 12.74
C ASP A 62 15.54 -6.95 13.37
N ILE A 63 14.31 -6.60 13.00
CA ILE A 63 13.08 -7.22 13.51
C ILE A 63 13.05 -8.73 13.24
N VAL A 64 13.33 -9.15 12.00
CA VAL A 64 13.28 -10.58 11.63
C VAL A 64 14.51 -11.38 12.10
N SER A 65 15.55 -10.71 12.62
CA SER A 65 16.77 -11.39 13.10
C SER A 65 16.50 -12.35 14.27
N GLY A 66 15.45 -12.10 15.05
CA GLY A 66 15.05 -12.93 16.19
C GLY A 66 14.29 -14.21 15.80
N VAL A 67 13.90 -14.37 14.52
CA VAL A 67 13.14 -15.53 14.05
C VAL A 67 14.07 -16.73 13.91
N LYS A 68 13.89 -17.74 14.78
CA LYS A 68 14.74 -18.94 14.86
C LYS A 68 14.29 -20.10 13.97
N ALA A 69 13.08 -20.04 13.42
CA ALA A 69 12.56 -21.07 12.54
C ALA A 69 13.27 -21.01 11.17
N ASN A 70 13.80 -22.15 10.73
CA ASN A 70 14.56 -22.24 9.47
C ASN A 70 13.73 -21.78 8.27
N GLY A 71 14.31 -20.94 7.42
CA GLY A 71 13.72 -20.48 6.15
C GLY A 71 12.69 -19.35 6.28
N ILE A 72 12.17 -19.08 7.49
CA ILE A 72 11.15 -18.03 7.68
C ILE A 72 11.76 -16.64 7.56
N ARG A 73 12.97 -16.44 8.08
CA ARG A 73 13.68 -15.16 7.99
C ARG A 73 13.92 -14.77 6.53
N GLU A 74 14.39 -15.72 5.73
CA GLU A 74 14.63 -15.57 4.31
C GLU A 74 13.32 -15.27 3.58
N ALA A 75 12.25 -16.04 3.86
CA ALA A 75 10.95 -15.83 3.25
C ALA A 75 10.37 -14.42 3.54
N TYR A 76 10.47 -13.92 4.77
CA TYR A 76 10.05 -12.58 5.12
C TYR A 76 10.92 -11.50 4.47
N GLY A 77 12.24 -11.72 4.43
CA GLY A 77 13.16 -10.83 3.70
C GLY A 77 12.79 -10.71 2.22
N THR A 78 12.50 -11.83 1.56
CA THR A 78 12.07 -11.84 0.15
C THR A 78 10.71 -11.15 -0.06
N LEU A 79 9.75 -11.32 0.85
CA LEU A 79 8.47 -10.61 0.77
C LEU A 79 8.64 -9.10 0.89
N HIS A 80 9.46 -8.66 1.85
CA HIS A 80 9.73 -7.25 2.06
C HIS A 80 10.51 -6.63 0.89
N GLU A 81 11.53 -7.31 0.36
CA GLU A 81 12.26 -6.83 -0.82
C GLU A 81 11.36 -6.73 -2.06
N ASP A 82 10.49 -7.71 -2.29
CA ASP A 82 9.52 -7.64 -3.39
C ASP A 82 8.52 -6.48 -3.22
N TYR A 83 8.02 -6.24 -2.01
CA TYR A 83 7.16 -5.08 -1.74
C TYR A 83 7.86 -3.75 -2.07
N GLU A 84 9.10 -3.58 -1.58
CA GLU A 84 9.90 -2.38 -1.79
C GLU A 84 10.20 -2.11 -3.28
N ASP A 85 10.51 -3.18 -4.02
CA ASP A 85 10.87 -3.09 -5.44
C ASP A 85 9.66 -3.20 -6.38
N ARG A 86 8.47 -3.53 -5.84
CA ARG A 86 7.20 -3.72 -6.57
C ARG A 86 7.34 -4.71 -7.73
N ALA A 87 8.10 -5.79 -7.49
CA ALA A 87 8.51 -6.68 -8.57
C ALA A 87 7.35 -7.59 -9.03
N SER A 88 6.54 -8.10 -8.09
CA SER A 88 5.40 -8.97 -8.37
C SER A 88 4.06 -8.24 -8.52
N PRO A 89 3.07 -8.84 -9.20
CA PRO A 89 1.68 -8.39 -9.18
C PRO A 89 1.13 -8.30 -7.75
N GLU A 90 1.48 -9.24 -6.87
CA GLU A 90 1.06 -9.21 -5.46
C GLU A 90 1.62 -8.00 -4.72
N ALA A 91 2.90 -7.66 -4.93
CA ALA A 91 3.53 -6.48 -4.35
C ALA A 91 2.87 -5.18 -4.83
N ARG A 92 2.58 -5.09 -6.12
CA ARG A 92 1.86 -3.95 -6.68
C ARG A 92 0.43 -3.89 -6.16
N LEU A 93 -0.26 -5.01 -6.00
CA LEU A 93 -1.61 -5.06 -5.42
C LEU A 93 -1.61 -4.57 -3.97
N VAL A 94 -0.67 -5.03 -3.14
CA VAL A 94 -0.53 -4.55 -1.76
C VAL A 94 -0.22 -3.06 -1.74
N LYS A 95 0.62 -2.57 -2.66
CA LYS A 95 0.91 -1.13 -2.74
C LYS A 95 -0.30 -0.29 -3.16
N ALA A 96 -1.13 -0.81 -4.06
CA ALA A 96 -2.39 -0.17 -4.42
C ALA A 96 -3.37 -0.15 -3.25
N ALA A 97 -3.45 -1.26 -2.50
CA ALA A 97 -4.29 -1.38 -1.31
C ALA A 97 -3.90 -0.38 -0.21
N ASP A 98 -2.60 -0.19 0.04
CA ASP A 98 -2.05 0.82 0.96
C ASP A 98 -2.53 2.24 0.59
N VAL A 99 -2.40 2.62 -0.70
CA VAL A 99 -2.91 3.91 -1.20
C VAL A 99 -4.43 4.02 -1.02
N ILE A 100 -5.18 2.97 -1.34
CA ILE A 100 -6.64 2.95 -1.20
C ILE A 100 -7.07 3.10 0.27
N ASP A 101 -6.44 2.38 1.19
CA ASP A 101 -6.72 2.46 2.63
C ASP A 101 -6.45 3.90 3.15
N LEU A 102 -5.36 4.54 2.70
CA LEU A 102 -5.08 5.96 2.99
C LEU A 102 -6.17 6.91 2.47
N LEU A 103 -6.64 6.72 1.23
CA LEU A 103 -7.68 7.56 0.62
C LEU A 103 -9.05 7.36 1.29
N VAL A 104 -9.39 6.12 1.66
CA VAL A 104 -10.60 5.82 2.44
C VAL A 104 -10.55 6.54 3.78
N GLN A 105 -9.41 6.52 4.46
CA GLN A 105 -9.22 7.24 5.72
C GLN A 105 -9.35 8.76 5.53
N ALA A 106 -8.73 9.32 4.50
CA ALA A 106 -8.85 10.75 4.18
C ALA A 106 -10.31 11.14 3.91
N LEU A 107 -11.05 10.34 3.14
CA LEU A 107 -12.47 10.56 2.86
C LEU A 107 -13.31 10.52 4.13
N ALA A 108 -13.05 9.57 5.03
CA ALA A 108 -13.73 9.47 6.32
C ALA A 108 -13.50 10.72 7.17
N PHE A 109 -12.27 11.23 7.22
CA PHE A 109 -11.95 12.47 7.91
C PHE A 109 -12.62 13.69 7.25
N GLU A 110 -12.65 13.78 5.93
CA GLU A 110 -13.35 14.86 5.23
C GLU A 110 -14.86 14.82 5.52
N ARG A 111 -15.48 13.64 5.54
CA ARG A 111 -16.89 13.46 5.95
C ARG A 111 -17.13 13.91 7.40
N ALA A 112 -16.17 13.67 8.29
CA ALA A 112 -16.21 14.13 9.68
C ALA A 112 -15.95 15.63 9.86
N GLY A 113 -15.63 16.36 8.78
CA GLY A 113 -15.45 17.82 8.80
C GLY A 113 -14.00 18.29 8.76
N VAL A 114 -13.02 17.37 8.80
CA VAL A 114 -11.59 17.70 8.67
C VAL A 114 -11.31 18.31 7.30
N ARG A 115 -10.36 19.26 7.25
CA ARG A 115 -9.97 20.00 6.04
C ARG A 115 -8.45 20.00 5.88
N GLY A 116 -7.99 20.43 4.70
CA GLY A 116 -6.56 20.49 4.37
C GLY A 116 -5.97 19.14 3.97
N LEU A 117 -6.79 18.24 3.42
CA LEU A 117 -6.38 16.90 3.00
C LEU A 117 -6.18 16.78 1.48
N ASP A 118 -6.20 17.90 0.76
CA ASP A 118 -6.12 17.93 -0.72
C ASP A 118 -4.88 17.23 -1.28
N GLU A 119 -3.74 17.33 -0.59
CA GLU A 119 -2.49 16.69 -1.01
C GLU A 119 -2.59 15.16 -1.13
N PHE A 120 -3.44 14.53 -0.32
CA PHE A 120 -3.65 13.08 -0.39
C PHE A 120 -4.37 12.67 -1.68
N TRP A 121 -5.13 13.58 -2.28
CA TRP A 121 -5.98 13.34 -3.45
C TRP A 121 -5.33 13.75 -4.78
N GLU A 122 -4.22 14.49 -4.75
CA GLU A 122 -3.52 14.92 -5.97
C GLU A 122 -3.03 13.71 -6.79
N GLY A 123 -3.54 13.57 -8.01
CA GLY A 123 -3.23 12.45 -8.90
C GLY A 123 -3.72 11.08 -8.40
N ALA A 124 -4.67 11.04 -7.46
CA ALA A 124 -5.09 9.80 -6.81
C ALA A 124 -5.68 8.77 -7.79
N ALA A 125 -6.37 9.21 -8.83
CA ALA A 125 -6.96 8.33 -9.84
C ALA A 125 -5.88 7.62 -10.68
N GLU A 126 -4.68 8.18 -10.75
CA GLU A 126 -3.56 7.68 -11.56
C GLU A 126 -2.52 6.89 -10.73
N ARG A 127 -2.75 6.68 -9.42
CA ARG A 127 -1.79 6.02 -8.50
C ARG A 127 -1.75 4.49 -8.61
N ASN A 128 -2.07 3.93 -9.77
CA ASN A 128 -1.87 2.51 -10.03
C ASN A 128 -0.36 2.18 -10.08
N PRO A 129 0.16 1.26 -9.24
CA PRO A 129 1.59 0.94 -9.16
C PRO A 129 2.11 0.04 -10.30
N GLY A 130 1.52 0.13 -11.49
CA GLY A 130 1.90 -0.67 -12.66
C GLY A 130 1.23 -2.05 -12.72
N LEU A 131 0.00 -2.15 -12.22
CA LEU A 131 -0.85 -3.31 -12.45
C LEU A 131 -1.56 -3.15 -13.80
N ASP A 132 -1.46 -4.18 -14.63
CA ASP A 132 -2.13 -4.25 -15.93
C ASP A 132 -3.24 -5.31 -15.92
N GLY A 133 -4.01 -5.38 -17.01
CA GLY A 133 -5.03 -6.40 -17.20
C GLY A 133 -6.18 -6.32 -16.19
N ILE A 134 -6.70 -7.47 -15.76
CA ILE A 134 -7.87 -7.57 -14.89
C ILE A 134 -7.60 -6.88 -13.55
N THR A 135 -6.46 -7.18 -12.92
CA THR A 135 -6.08 -6.61 -11.62
C THR A 135 -5.88 -5.09 -11.70
N GLY A 136 -5.26 -4.60 -12.79
CA GLY A 136 -5.14 -3.17 -13.06
C GLY A 136 -6.50 -2.47 -13.14
N ALA A 137 -7.42 -3.04 -13.92
CA ALA A 137 -8.78 -2.49 -14.04
C ALA A 137 -9.53 -2.45 -12.71
N VAL A 138 -9.42 -3.48 -11.87
CA VAL A 138 -10.03 -3.50 -10.53
C VAL A 138 -9.51 -2.36 -9.66
N VAL A 139 -8.19 -2.13 -9.67
CA VAL A 139 -7.57 -1.04 -8.90
C VAL A 139 -7.97 0.33 -9.44
N ASP A 140 -7.93 0.51 -10.76
CA ASP A 140 -8.29 1.78 -11.40
C ASP A 140 -9.77 2.15 -11.11
N GLU A 141 -10.68 1.18 -11.19
CA GLU A 141 -12.09 1.36 -10.84
C GLU A 141 -12.25 1.80 -9.37
N ALA A 142 -11.53 1.16 -8.45
CA ALA A 142 -11.59 1.50 -7.02
C ALA A 142 -11.08 2.92 -6.75
N LEU A 143 -9.95 3.31 -7.35
CA LEU A 143 -9.39 4.66 -7.22
C LEU A 143 -10.33 5.73 -7.81
N GLN A 144 -10.89 5.47 -9.00
CA GLN A 144 -11.86 6.38 -9.64
C GLN A 144 -13.12 6.56 -8.79
N GLN A 145 -13.65 5.47 -8.22
CA GLN A 145 -14.82 5.53 -7.33
C GLN A 145 -14.53 6.37 -6.09
N LEU A 146 -13.35 6.23 -5.47
CA LEU A 146 -12.98 7.05 -4.32
C LEU A 146 -12.89 8.54 -4.65
N VAL A 147 -12.29 8.89 -5.79
CA VAL A 147 -12.21 10.28 -6.25
C VAL A 147 -13.60 10.87 -6.50
N GLU A 148 -14.50 10.09 -7.10
CA GLU A 148 -15.88 10.51 -7.35
C GLU A 148 -16.68 10.67 -6.04
N GLU A 149 -16.52 9.74 -5.10
CA GLU A 149 -17.13 9.84 -3.77
C GLU A 149 -16.65 11.06 -3.00
N ARG A 150 -15.36 11.40 -3.11
CA ARG A 150 -14.81 12.62 -2.55
C ARG A 150 -15.45 13.87 -3.17
N ARG A 151 -15.57 13.93 -4.50
CA ARG A 151 -16.24 15.05 -5.19
C ARG A 151 -17.66 15.26 -4.68
N ARG A 152 -18.41 14.18 -4.44
CA ARG A 152 -19.77 14.26 -3.86
C ARG A 152 -19.76 14.87 -2.45
N VAL A 153 -18.82 14.46 -1.60
CA VAL A 153 -18.66 15.04 -0.25
C VAL A 153 -18.31 16.52 -0.30
N MET A 154 -17.52 16.94 -1.29
CA MET A 154 -17.11 18.34 -1.46
C MET A 154 -18.21 19.21 -2.10
N ASN A 155 -19.01 18.66 -3.00
CA ASN A 155 -20.10 19.37 -3.72
C ASN A 155 -21.45 19.36 -2.98
N GLY A 156 -21.70 18.36 -2.13
CA GLY A 156 -22.90 18.26 -1.30
C GLY A 156 -22.85 19.13 -0.03
N ARG A 157 -21.90 20.06 0.03
CA ARG A 157 -21.69 21.02 1.10
C ARG A 157 -22.16 22.41 0.69
#